data_AF-A0A1E4P1L7-F1
#
_entry.id   AF-A0A1E4P1L7-F1
#
_cell.length_a   1.000
_cell.length_b   1.000
_cell.length_c   1.000
_cell.angle_alpha   90.00
_cell.angle_beta   90.00
_cell.angle_gamma   90.00
#
_symmetry.space_group_name_H-M   'P 1'
#
loop_
_entity.id
_entity.type
_entity.pdbx_description
1 polymer ?
#
loop_
_entity_poly.entity_id
_entity_poly.type
_entity_poly.pdbx_seq_one_letter_code
_entity_poly.pdbx_strand_id
1 'polypeptide(L)'
;MKRVAAPHHRRPPRGGAARPRGQRGIAALVTVLVLFFIVALVAAYASRNLIFEQRTAANQYRSTAAIEAAEAGLEWALAMLNHGRIDAACATSSSTADTSFRQRYLNIDASTGSIAVRKTSTGADLLPSCVFDGTGRSGAPTLAAPSDSAVHPAFRIRFKPLPGTPSQPGLVQVESVACTRLDPTCLTFPGTPGAVLGVGNEGRAYVTALVGLTGGATSPPAAALTALGRVALAGGAIHGDVAVQAGGTVSTDPSMTLTRSPGSPGSPAVLASQAALSALSPERFFAAQFNLWSQTFRQQPAAVVLDCSSSSCDAATLRQRIALNPGRPIWVDGSLAIDSGGNIGSADSPVLLVVTGSVAVTASDATIHGLLYVQTADWPDAGALQVQGAVAVEGDLDTGTPQIAYDPALINRLRLSTGSFVLVPGSWHDFYP
;
A
#
# COMPACT_ATOMS: atom_id res chain seq x y z
N MET A 1 77.74 -21.73 -79.69
CA MET A 1 79.18 -22.04 -79.80
C MET A 1 79.44 -23.40 -79.17
N LYS A 2 79.97 -24.35 -79.96
CA LYS A 2 80.39 -25.72 -79.57
C LYS A 2 81.72 -25.70 -78.80
N ARG A 3 81.89 -26.63 -77.86
CA ARG A 3 83.12 -27.40 -77.48
C ARG A 3 82.68 -28.35 -76.35
N VAL A 4 82.45 -29.66 -76.53
CA VAL A 4 83.27 -30.81 -76.98
C VAL A 4 84.35 -31.25 -75.98
N ALA A 5 84.35 -32.57 -75.75
CA ALA A 5 85.35 -33.47 -75.15
C ALA A 5 85.21 -33.73 -73.63
N ALA A 6 85.45 -34.93 -73.06
CA ALA A 6 85.62 -36.33 -73.46
C ALA A 6 85.89 -37.13 -72.14
N PRO A 7 85.86 -38.48 -72.11
CA PRO A 7 85.44 -39.25 -70.93
C PRO A 7 86.58 -39.90 -70.13
N HIS A 8 86.28 -40.31 -68.89
CA HIS A 8 87.10 -41.29 -68.14
C HIS A 8 86.24 -42.31 -67.38
N HIS A 9 86.47 -43.59 -67.70
CA HIS A 9 86.04 -44.77 -66.95
C HIS A 9 86.81 -44.91 -65.62
N ARG A 10 86.14 -45.37 -64.54
CA ARG A 10 86.61 -46.48 -63.69
C ARG A 10 85.61 -46.89 -62.57
N ARG A 11 85.27 -48.18 -62.63
CA ARG A 11 84.96 -49.19 -61.57
C ARG A 11 83.79 -49.00 -60.58
N PRO A 12 82.98 -50.06 -60.35
CA PRO A 12 81.92 -50.08 -59.36
C PRO A 12 82.42 -50.62 -58.00
N PRO A 13 81.89 -50.14 -56.86
CA PRO A 13 81.91 -50.90 -55.63
C PRO A 13 80.52 -51.49 -55.31
N ARG A 14 80.51 -52.83 -55.32
CA ARG A 14 79.92 -53.76 -54.35
C ARG A 14 78.65 -53.33 -53.59
N GLY A 15 77.60 -54.13 -53.79
CA GLY A 15 76.33 -54.05 -53.08
C GLY A 15 76.48 -54.21 -51.57
N GLY A 16 75.86 -53.28 -50.85
CA GLY A 16 75.42 -53.45 -49.47
C GLY A 16 73.91 -53.71 -49.47
N ALA A 17 73.51 -54.77 -48.77
CA ALA A 17 72.12 -55.17 -48.60
C ALA A 17 71.26 -54.02 -48.02
N ALA A 18 70.16 -53.69 -48.70
CA ALA A 18 69.17 -52.74 -48.21
C ALA A 18 68.41 -53.38 -47.03
N ARG A 19 68.62 -52.86 -45.81
CA ARG A 19 67.74 -53.11 -44.67
C ARG A 19 66.36 -52.51 -44.96
N PRO A 20 65.25 -53.19 -44.63
CA PRO A 20 63.93 -52.59 -44.73
C PRO A 20 63.86 -51.41 -43.75
N ARG A 21 63.70 -50.20 -44.28
CA ARG A 21 63.38 -49.02 -43.48
C ARG A 21 61.96 -49.18 -42.96
N GLY A 22 61.81 -49.64 -41.72
CA GLY A 22 60.53 -49.66 -41.02
C GLY A 22 59.90 -48.27 -41.03
N GLN A 23 58.66 -48.19 -41.50
CA GLN A 23 57.85 -46.97 -41.59
C GLN A 23 57.57 -46.38 -40.19
N ARG A 24 58.45 -45.51 -39.70
CA ARG A 24 58.26 -44.77 -38.43
C ARG A 24 57.27 -43.60 -38.53
N GLY A 25 56.81 -43.25 -39.74
CA GLY A 25 55.88 -42.14 -39.97
C GLY A 25 54.40 -42.46 -39.66
N ILE A 26 53.97 -43.71 -39.87
CA ILE A 26 52.57 -44.10 -39.65
C ILE A 26 52.22 -44.11 -38.15
N ALA A 27 53.14 -44.58 -37.30
CA ALA A 27 52.94 -44.59 -35.84
C ALA A 27 52.72 -43.17 -35.28
N ALA A 28 53.51 -42.18 -35.75
CA ALA A 28 53.37 -40.79 -35.32
C ALA A 28 52.02 -40.18 -35.78
N LEU A 29 51.57 -40.48 -37.00
CA LEU A 29 50.28 -39.98 -37.52
C LEU A 29 49.08 -40.57 -36.76
N VAL A 30 49.12 -41.87 -36.44
CA VAL A 30 48.08 -42.52 -35.62
C VAL A 30 48.03 -41.92 -34.22
N THR A 31 49.18 -41.69 -33.58
CA THR A 31 49.23 -41.06 -32.25
C THR A 31 48.68 -39.63 -32.27
N VAL A 32 49.03 -38.83 -33.29
CA VAL A 32 48.51 -37.46 -33.42
C VAL A 32 47.00 -37.44 -33.64
N LEU A 33 46.46 -38.33 -34.48
CA LEU A 33 45.02 -38.44 -34.71
C LEU A 33 44.26 -38.87 -33.45
N VAL A 34 44.78 -39.85 -32.70
CA VAL A 34 44.19 -40.28 -31.43
C VAL A 34 44.23 -39.13 -30.41
N LEU A 35 45.35 -38.41 -30.32
CA LEU A 35 45.47 -37.27 -29.42
C LEU A 35 44.50 -36.14 -29.80
N PHE A 36 44.39 -35.81 -31.09
CA PHE A 36 43.43 -34.83 -31.59
C PHE A 36 41.99 -35.26 -31.29
N PHE A 37 41.67 -36.54 -31.46
CA PHE A 37 40.35 -37.08 -31.14
C PHE A 37 40.03 -36.98 -29.65
N ILE A 38 40.98 -37.31 -28.78
CA ILE A 38 40.83 -37.17 -27.32
C ILE A 38 40.63 -35.70 -26.95
N VAL A 39 41.43 -34.78 -27.49
CA VAL A 39 41.29 -33.33 -27.24
C VAL A 39 39.95 -32.81 -27.74
N ALA A 40 39.51 -33.21 -28.94
CA ALA A 40 38.21 -32.83 -29.48
C ALA A 40 37.05 -33.35 -28.62
N LEU A 41 37.14 -34.57 -28.10
CA LEU A 41 36.13 -35.16 -27.21
C LEU A 41 36.07 -34.43 -25.86
N VAL A 42 37.24 -34.09 -25.27
CA VAL A 42 37.31 -33.28 -24.05
C VAL A 42 36.73 -31.88 -24.27
N ALA A 43 37.07 -31.23 -25.39
CA ALA A 43 36.52 -29.92 -25.75
C ALA A 43 34.99 -29.97 -25.95
N ALA A 44 34.47 -31.01 -26.61
CA ALA A 44 33.04 -31.21 -26.78
C ALA A 44 32.32 -31.41 -25.43
N TYR A 45 32.88 -32.21 -24.51
CA TYR A 45 32.31 -32.41 -23.18
C TYR A 45 32.33 -31.11 -22.34
N ALA A 46 33.46 -30.38 -22.35
CA ALA A 46 33.56 -29.08 -21.67
C ALA A 46 32.55 -28.05 -22.23
N SER A 47 32.36 -28.01 -23.55
CA SER A 47 31.38 -27.11 -24.18
C SER A 47 29.94 -27.40 -23.73
N ARG A 48 29.58 -28.68 -23.54
CA ARG A 48 28.25 -29.08 -23.08
C ARG A 48 28.02 -28.64 -21.64
N ASN A 49 29.02 -28.79 -20.76
CA ASN A 49 28.91 -28.35 -19.37
C ASN A 49 28.77 -26.83 -19.27
N LEU A 50 29.57 -26.06 -20.03
CA LEU A 50 29.46 -24.60 -20.07
C LEU A 50 28.07 -24.14 -20.54
N ILE A 51 27.49 -24.77 -21.55
CA ILE A 51 26.13 -24.44 -22.03
C ILE A 51 25.09 -24.72 -20.93
N PHE A 52 25.21 -25.84 -20.20
CA PHE A 52 24.29 -26.13 -19.11
C PHE A 52 24.45 -25.17 -17.93
N GLU A 53 25.67 -24.80 -17.58
CA GLU A 53 25.95 -23.80 -16.55
C GLU A 53 25.38 -22.44 -16.95
N GLN A 54 25.56 -22.01 -18.19
CA GLN A 54 24.98 -20.77 -18.71
C GLN A 54 23.45 -20.79 -18.71
N ARG A 55 22.83 -21.90 -19.15
CA ARG A 55 21.36 -22.05 -19.14
C ARG A 55 20.82 -22.06 -17.71
N THR A 56 21.48 -22.77 -16.80
CA THR A 56 21.09 -22.82 -15.39
C THR A 56 21.22 -21.45 -14.74
N ALA A 57 22.34 -20.76 -14.96
CA ALA A 57 22.57 -19.41 -14.45
C ALA A 57 21.55 -18.39 -15.00
N ALA A 58 21.25 -18.44 -16.30
CA ALA A 58 20.24 -17.57 -16.91
C ALA A 58 18.83 -17.85 -16.38
N ASN A 59 18.48 -19.12 -16.21
CA ASN A 59 17.18 -19.50 -15.63
C ASN A 59 17.07 -19.08 -14.17
N GLN A 60 18.13 -19.28 -13.38
CA GLN A 60 18.17 -18.84 -11.98
C GLN A 60 18.04 -17.32 -11.89
N TYR A 61 18.79 -16.57 -12.70
CA TYR A 61 18.69 -15.12 -12.77
C TYR A 61 17.26 -14.65 -13.08
N ARG A 62 16.62 -15.24 -14.10
CA ARG A 62 15.23 -14.91 -14.47
C ARG A 62 14.23 -15.26 -13.37
N SER A 63 14.42 -16.41 -12.71
CA SER A 63 13.57 -16.82 -11.59
C SER A 63 13.67 -15.84 -10.43
N THR A 64 14.89 -15.47 -10.04
CA THR A 64 15.11 -14.47 -8.97
C THR A 64 14.50 -13.13 -9.36
N ALA A 65 14.79 -12.62 -10.56
CA ALA A 65 14.26 -11.35 -11.02
C ALA A 65 12.71 -11.32 -11.05
N ALA A 66 12.06 -12.42 -11.41
CA ALA A 66 10.61 -12.51 -11.39
C ALA A 66 10.03 -12.52 -9.97
N ILE A 67 10.65 -13.24 -9.03
CA ILE A 67 10.21 -13.29 -7.61
C ILE A 67 10.31 -11.90 -6.99
N GLU A 68 11.47 -11.23 -7.13
CA GLU A 68 11.69 -9.87 -6.63
C GLU A 68 10.67 -8.88 -7.23
N ALA A 69 10.35 -9.03 -8.52
CA ALA A 69 9.34 -8.20 -9.17
C ALA A 69 7.91 -8.48 -8.67
N ALA A 70 7.59 -9.72 -8.33
CA ALA A 70 6.29 -10.09 -7.77
C ALA A 70 6.12 -9.52 -6.36
N GLU A 71 7.14 -9.63 -5.52
CA GLU A 71 7.18 -9.02 -4.18
C GLU A 71 7.12 -7.50 -4.26
N ALA A 72 7.90 -6.88 -5.14
CA ALA A 72 7.83 -5.43 -5.40
C ALA A 72 6.43 -4.98 -5.86
N GLY A 73 5.70 -5.82 -6.57
CA GLY A 73 4.31 -5.56 -6.96
C GLY A 73 3.36 -5.56 -5.76
N LEU A 74 3.53 -6.49 -4.83
CA LEU A 74 2.75 -6.55 -3.59
C LEU A 74 3.02 -5.32 -2.70
N GLU A 75 4.29 -5.00 -2.48
CA GLU A 75 4.69 -3.82 -1.70
C GLU A 75 4.19 -2.52 -2.33
N TRP A 76 4.29 -2.41 -3.66
CA TRP A 76 3.76 -1.27 -4.39
C TRP A 76 2.25 -1.15 -4.22
N ALA A 77 1.50 -2.25 -4.36
CA ALA A 77 0.05 -2.24 -4.17
C ALA A 77 -0.33 -1.79 -2.75
N LEU A 78 0.38 -2.28 -1.73
CA LEU A 78 0.17 -1.88 -0.33
C LEU A 78 0.45 -0.39 -0.11
N ALA A 79 1.55 0.13 -0.66
CA ALA A 79 1.88 1.56 -0.59
C ALA A 79 0.78 2.41 -1.27
N MET A 80 0.34 2.00 -2.46
CA MET A 80 -0.69 2.70 -3.23
C MET A 80 -2.05 2.70 -2.52
N LEU A 81 -2.43 1.61 -1.83
CA LEU A 81 -3.66 1.53 -1.03
C LEU A 81 -3.71 2.54 0.15
N ASN A 82 -2.55 3.01 0.59
CA ASN A 82 -2.38 4.01 1.64
C ASN A 82 -2.09 5.42 1.09
N HIS A 83 -2.00 5.55 -0.23
CA HIS A 83 -1.68 6.81 -0.89
C HIS A 83 -2.92 7.70 -1.06
N GLY A 84 -2.68 9.01 -1.23
CA GLY A 84 -3.71 9.98 -1.58
C GLY A 84 -4.22 9.82 -3.02
N ARG A 85 -4.83 10.88 -3.56
CA ARG A 85 -5.24 10.92 -4.98
C ARG A 85 -4.05 10.74 -5.91
N ILE A 86 -4.27 10.01 -7.00
CA ILE A 86 -3.25 9.69 -7.99
C ILE A 86 -3.74 10.02 -9.38
N ASP A 87 -2.85 10.29 -10.33
CA ASP A 87 -3.19 10.52 -11.74
C ASP A 87 -3.27 9.21 -12.53
N ALA A 88 -3.39 9.28 -13.86
CA ALA A 88 -3.44 8.09 -14.72
C ALA A 88 -2.11 7.30 -14.74
N ALA A 89 -0.99 7.93 -14.39
CA ALA A 89 0.34 7.32 -14.30
C ALA A 89 0.63 6.75 -12.90
N CYS A 90 -0.37 6.70 -12.01
CA CYS A 90 -0.23 6.33 -10.60
C CYS A 90 0.72 7.23 -9.81
N ALA A 91 0.99 8.45 -10.29
CA ALA A 91 1.75 9.46 -9.56
C ALA A 91 0.83 10.28 -8.66
N THR A 92 1.39 10.94 -7.64
CA THR A 92 0.64 11.83 -6.75
C THR A 92 -0.09 12.91 -7.53
N SER A 93 -1.40 13.05 -7.30
CA SER A 93 -2.20 14.10 -7.91
C SER A 93 -2.57 15.18 -6.88
N SER A 94 -2.53 16.43 -7.33
CA SER A 94 -3.06 17.61 -6.64
C SER A 94 -4.48 17.96 -7.09
N SER A 95 -5.07 17.19 -8.01
CA SER A 95 -6.42 17.41 -8.52
C SER A 95 -7.46 16.63 -7.69
N THR A 96 -8.51 17.31 -7.27
CA THR A 96 -9.67 16.68 -6.60
C THR A 96 -10.62 15.99 -7.58
N ALA A 97 -10.38 16.08 -8.89
CA ALA A 97 -11.09 15.28 -9.89
C ALA A 97 -10.55 13.84 -9.97
N ASP A 98 -9.27 13.64 -9.61
CA ASP A 98 -8.60 12.35 -9.69
C ASP A 98 -8.93 11.45 -8.51
N THR A 99 -9.19 10.17 -8.72
CA THR A 99 -9.47 9.24 -7.62
C THR A 99 -8.20 8.67 -6.98
N SER A 100 -8.25 8.35 -5.68
CA SER A 100 -7.18 7.58 -5.04
C SER A 100 -7.14 6.14 -5.56
N PHE A 101 -6.02 5.46 -5.38
CA PHE A 101 -5.89 4.05 -5.77
C PHE A 101 -6.96 3.17 -5.10
N ARG A 102 -7.22 3.40 -3.80
CA ARG A 102 -8.29 2.74 -3.05
C ARG A 102 -9.65 2.93 -3.72
N GLN A 103 -9.99 4.15 -4.12
CA GLN A 103 -11.27 4.46 -4.78
C GLN A 103 -11.39 3.87 -6.20
N ARG A 104 -10.26 3.70 -6.91
CA ARG A 104 -10.24 3.12 -8.26
C ARG A 104 -10.49 1.62 -8.27
N TYR A 105 -9.85 0.89 -7.36
CA TYR A 105 -9.80 -0.56 -7.41
C TYR A 105 -10.73 -1.24 -6.39
N LEU A 106 -11.09 -0.57 -5.30
CA LEU A 106 -11.88 -1.15 -4.22
C LEU A 106 -13.21 -0.41 -4.01
N ASN A 107 -14.18 -1.14 -3.50
CA ASN A 107 -15.42 -0.61 -2.97
C ASN A 107 -15.59 -1.14 -1.53
N ILE A 108 -15.47 -0.26 -0.55
CA ILE A 108 -15.63 -0.60 0.86
C ILE A 108 -17.09 -0.33 1.22
N ASP A 109 -17.82 -1.37 1.61
CA ASP A 109 -19.20 -1.21 2.07
C ASP A 109 -19.23 -0.40 3.37
N ALA A 110 -19.97 0.70 3.37
CA ALA A 110 -20.00 1.62 4.51
C ALA A 110 -20.72 1.07 5.74
N SER A 111 -21.50 0.00 5.60
CA SER A 111 -22.29 -0.59 6.67
C SER A 111 -21.65 -1.86 7.24
N THR A 112 -21.08 -2.70 6.37
CA THR A 112 -20.49 -3.99 6.75
C THR A 112 -18.96 -3.94 6.80
N GLY A 113 -18.32 -2.98 6.13
CA GLY A 113 -16.87 -2.92 5.95
C GLY A 113 -16.32 -3.98 4.99
N SER A 114 -17.20 -4.72 4.30
CA SER A 114 -16.79 -5.70 3.30
C SER A 114 -16.11 -5.01 2.13
N ILE A 115 -14.99 -5.55 1.67
CA ILE A 115 -14.25 -4.98 0.55
C ILE A 115 -14.57 -5.76 -0.73
N ALA A 116 -15.26 -5.11 -1.65
CA ALA A 116 -15.47 -5.60 -3.01
C ALA A 116 -14.46 -4.98 -3.97
N VAL A 117 -14.24 -5.64 -5.10
CA VAL A 117 -13.32 -5.19 -6.15
C VAL A 117 -14.12 -4.47 -7.25
N ARG A 118 -13.66 -3.29 -7.65
CA ARG A 118 -14.25 -2.55 -8.76
C ARG A 118 -13.87 -3.21 -10.08
N LYS A 119 -14.83 -3.19 -11.01
CA LYS A 119 -14.71 -3.77 -12.34
C LYS A 119 -14.85 -2.69 -13.41
N THR A 120 -14.37 -2.97 -14.61
CA THR A 120 -14.65 -2.15 -15.78
C THR A 120 -16.15 -2.14 -16.08
N SER A 121 -16.60 -1.23 -16.96
CA SER A 121 -17.98 -1.21 -17.46
C SER A 121 -18.39 -2.52 -18.15
N THR A 122 -17.42 -3.28 -18.68
CA THR A 122 -17.62 -4.60 -19.29
C THR A 122 -17.63 -5.75 -18.28
N GLY A 123 -17.46 -5.46 -16.98
CA GLY A 123 -17.42 -6.45 -15.92
C GLY A 123 -16.07 -7.18 -15.76
N ALA A 124 -15.02 -6.71 -16.44
CA ALA A 124 -13.67 -7.24 -16.30
C ALA A 124 -12.96 -6.68 -15.05
N ASP A 125 -12.01 -7.43 -14.52
CA ASP A 125 -11.20 -6.98 -13.39
C ASP A 125 -10.30 -5.80 -13.80
N LEU A 126 -10.15 -4.83 -12.90
CA LEU A 126 -9.18 -3.74 -13.05
C LEU A 126 -7.81 -4.24 -12.58
N LEU A 127 -6.84 -4.28 -13.49
CA LEU A 127 -5.53 -4.92 -13.26
C LEU A 127 -4.39 -3.89 -13.32
N PRO A 128 -4.08 -3.20 -12.19
CA PRO A 128 -2.96 -2.26 -12.18
C PRO A 128 -1.68 -3.01 -12.52
N SER A 129 -0.91 -2.46 -13.45
CA SER A 129 0.33 -3.07 -13.92
C SER A 129 1.44 -2.02 -13.84
N CYS A 130 2.67 -2.49 -13.67
CA CYS A 130 3.87 -1.65 -13.75
C CYS A 130 4.97 -2.38 -14.51
N VAL A 131 5.79 -1.62 -15.23
CA VAL A 131 7.04 -2.10 -15.84
C VAL A 131 8.19 -1.22 -15.39
N PHE A 132 9.34 -1.83 -15.11
CA PHE A 132 10.60 -1.12 -14.94
C PHE A 132 11.26 -0.95 -16.31
N ASP A 133 11.58 0.29 -16.69
CA ASP A 133 12.16 0.63 -17.99
C ASP A 133 13.68 0.87 -17.97
N GLY A 134 14.32 0.62 -16.82
CA GLY A 134 15.75 0.90 -16.59
C GLY A 134 16.02 2.24 -15.92
N THR A 135 15.07 3.18 -15.93
CA THR A 135 15.22 4.51 -15.31
C THR A 135 14.18 4.78 -14.22
N GLY A 136 13.00 4.18 -14.35
CA GLY A 136 11.89 4.36 -13.42
C GLY A 136 10.81 3.31 -13.59
N ARG A 137 9.70 3.56 -12.89
CA ARG A 137 8.49 2.73 -12.92
C ARG A 137 7.40 3.47 -13.66
N SER A 138 6.83 2.84 -14.68
CA SER A 138 5.68 3.39 -15.40
C SER A 138 4.42 2.63 -15.01
N GLY A 139 3.42 3.32 -14.46
CA GLY A 139 2.11 2.77 -14.10
C GLY A 139 0.99 3.43 -14.90
N ALA A 140 0.88 3.14 -16.20
CA ALA A 140 -0.14 3.71 -17.08
C ALA A 140 -1.31 2.73 -17.35
N PRO A 141 -2.49 3.20 -17.79
CA PRO A 141 -3.62 2.34 -18.17
C PRO A 141 -3.26 1.37 -19.30
N THR A 142 -2.33 1.80 -20.16
CA THR A 142 -1.68 0.99 -21.19
C THR A 142 -0.18 1.17 -21.05
N LEU A 143 0.51 0.09 -20.69
CA LEU A 143 1.96 0.07 -20.59
C LEU A 143 2.57 -0.25 -21.95
N ALA A 144 3.63 0.48 -22.32
CA ALA A 144 4.48 0.13 -23.44
C ALA A 144 5.65 -0.72 -22.93
N ALA A 145 5.93 -1.84 -23.60
CA ALA A 145 7.12 -2.63 -23.28
C ALA A 145 8.37 -1.85 -23.71
N PRO A 146 9.45 -1.85 -22.90
CA PRO A 146 10.75 -1.35 -23.36
C PRO A 146 11.15 -2.01 -24.69
N SER A 147 11.74 -1.24 -25.59
CA SER A 147 12.02 -1.68 -26.96
C SER A 147 13.25 -2.60 -27.10
N ASP A 148 14.03 -2.75 -26.04
CA ASP A 148 15.21 -3.60 -26.03
C ASP A 148 14.89 -5.05 -25.56
N SER A 149 15.87 -5.95 -25.68
CA SER A 149 15.72 -7.34 -25.27
C SER A 149 16.21 -7.64 -23.85
N ALA A 150 16.57 -6.61 -23.08
CA ALA A 150 17.06 -6.74 -21.72
C ALA A 150 15.94 -7.23 -20.79
N VAL A 151 16.32 -7.53 -19.56
CA VAL A 151 15.37 -7.92 -18.51
C VAL A 151 14.82 -6.64 -17.90
N HIS A 152 13.53 -6.44 -18.11
CA HIS A 152 12.75 -5.28 -17.67
C HIS A 152 11.56 -5.78 -16.87
N PRO A 153 11.76 -6.09 -15.57
CA PRO A 153 10.73 -6.77 -14.80
C PRO A 153 9.43 -5.99 -14.78
N ALA A 154 8.33 -6.71 -14.96
CA ALA A 154 6.99 -6.16 -14.94
C ALA A 154 6.12 -6.98 -14.00
N PHE A 155 5.17 -6.33 -13.35
CA PHE A 155 4.18 -6.99 -12.51
C PHE A 155 2.78 -6.49 -12.82
N ARG A 156 1.80 -7.31 -12.44
CA ARG A 156 0.38 -7.01 -12.54
C ARG A 156 -0.31 -7.46 -11.26
N ILE A 157 -1.22 -6.63 -10.78
CA ILE A 157 -1.93 -6.82 -9.53
C ILE A 157 -3.40 -7.19 -9.81
N ARG A 158 -3.96 -8.05 -8.97
CA ARG A 158 -5.40 -8.32 -8.91
C ARG A 158 -5.82 -8.35 -7.45
N PHE A 159 -6.96 -7.72 -7.17
CA PHE A 159 -7.60 -7.85 -5.87
C PHE A 159 -8.64 -8.95 -5.93
N LYS A 160 -8.79 -9.69 -4.84
CA LYS A 160 -9.89 -10.64 -4.66
C LYS A 160 -10.58 -10.41 -3.32
N PRO A 161 -11.93 -10.37 -3.29
CA PRO A 161 -12.64 -10.44 -2.03
C PRO A 161 -12.34 -11.79 -1.38
N LEU A 162 -12.23 -11.83 -0.06
CA LEU A 162 -12.06 -13.09 0.65
C LEU A 162 -13.34 -13.94 0.52
N PRO A 163 -13.22 -15.25 0.22
CA PRO A 163 -14.34 -16.17 0.30
C PRO A 163 -14.70 -16.41 1.78
N GLY A 164 -15.96 -16.17 2.15
CA GLY A 164 -16.44 -16.45 3.50
C GLY A 164 -17.80 -15.81 3.79
N THR A 165 -18.67 -16.55 4.48
CA THR A 165 -19.96 -16.07 4.99
C THR A 165 -19.97 -16.22 6.52
N PRO A 166 -20.06 -15.13 7.30
CA PRO A 166 -20.10 -13.73 6.87
C PRO A 166 -18.73 -13.24 6.36
N SER A 167 -18.74 -12.27 5.44
CA SER A 167 -17.52 -11.64 4.92
C SER A 167 -16.80 -10.92 6.06
N GLN A 168 -15.50 -11.15 6.23
CA GLN A 168 -14.71 -10.46 7.24
C GLN A 168 -14.51 -8.98 6.83
N PRO A 169 -14.92 -8.02 7.66
CA PRO A 169 -14.75 -6.60 7.36
C PRO A 169 -13.29 -6.21 7.20
N GLY A 170 -13.00 -5.27 6.31
CA GLY A 170 -11.68 -4.64 6.18
C GLY A 170 -10.62 -5.49 5.49
N LEU A 171 -10.91 -6.72 5.05
CA LEU A 171 -9.92 -7.62 4.45
C LEU A 171 -10.09 -7.77 2.94
N VAL A 172 -8.96 -7.82 2.22
CA VAL A 172 -8.91 -8.10 0.77
C VAL A 172 -7.62 -8.83 0.43
N GLN A 173 -7.69 -9.83 -0.45
CA GLN A 173 -6.50 -10.51 -0.95
C GLN A 173 -5.89 -9.72 -2.10
N VAL A 174 -4.57 -9.57 -2.07
CA VAL A 174 -3.77 -8.98 -3.15
C VAL A 174 -2.98 -10.10 -3.81
N GLU A 175 -3.11 -10.20 -5.12
CA GLU A 175 -2.35 -11.13 -5.96
C GLU A 175 -1.42 -10.33 -6.86
N SER A 176 -0.15 -10.71 -6.92
CA SER A 176 0.87 -10.11 -7.79
C SER A 176 1.46 -11.19 -8.68
N VAL A 177 1.31 -11.04 -9.99
CA VAL A 177 2.00 -11.86 -10.99
C VAL A 177 3.07 -11.01 -11.65
N ALA A 178 4.29 -11.54 -11.75
CA ALA A 178 5.39 -10.82 -12.35
C ALA A 178 6.18 -11.68 -13.33
N CYS A 179 6.80 -10.99 -14.28
CA CYS A 179 7.60 -11.57 -15.33
C CYS A 179 8.86 -10.75 -15.56
N THR A 180 9.88 -11.38 -16.15
CA THR A 180 11.12 -10.70 -16.50
C THR A 180 10.97 -9.62 -17.59
N ARG A 181 9.82 -9.57 -18.25
CA ARG A 181 9.40 -8.53 -19.20
C ARG A 181 7.90 -8.24 -19.09
N LEU A 182 7.49 -7.10 -19.65
CA LEU A 182 6.08 -6.79 -19.87
C LEU A 182 5.53 -7.65 -21.03
N ASP A 183 5.14 -8.88 -20.70
CA ASP A 183 4.46 -9.80 -21.61
C ASP A 183 3.02 -10.08 -21.10
N PRO A 184 1.97 -9.73 -21.86
CA PRO A 184 0.59 -9.93 -21.43
C PRO A 184 0.21 -11.38 -21.13
N THR A 185 0.81 -12.35 -21.83
CA THR A 185 0.54 -13.77 -21.64
C THR A 185 1.21 -14.29 -20.37
N CYS A 186 2.46 -13.90 -20.13
CA CYS A 186 3.20 -14.24 -18.90
C CYS A 186 2.53 -13.65 -17.66
N LEU A 187 2.05 -12.40 -17.75
CA LEU A 187 1.33 -11.68 -16.69
C LEU A 187 -0.13 -12.10 -16.54
N THR A 188 -0.50 -13.30 -17.00
CA THR A 188 -1.81 -13.89 -16.75
C THR A 188 -1.83 -14.53 -15.37
N PHE A 189 -2.88 -14.26 -14.62
CA PHE A 189 -3.05 -14.85 -13.30
C PHE A 189 -3.41 -16.34 -13.38
N PRO A 190 -2.93 -17.17 -12.44
CA PRO A 190 -3.38 -18.55 -12.30
C PRO A 190 -4.90 -18.67 -12.20
N GLY A 191 -5.46 -19.74 -12.77
CA GLY A 191 -6.89 -20.02 -12.79
C GLY A 191 -7.71 -19.20 -13.79
N THR A 192 -7.09 -18.32 -14.59
CA THR A 192 -7.79 -17.62 -15.68
C THR A 192 -8.02 -18.59 -16.84
N PRO A 193 -9.24 -18.71 -17.40
CA PRO A 193 -9.51 -19.59 -18.54
C PRO A 193 -8.60 -19.25 -19.72
N GLY A 194 -7.89 -20.27 -20.25
CA GLY A 194 -6.93 -20.07 -21.35
C GLY A 194 -5.59 -19.47 -20.93
N ALA A 195 -5.29 -19.38 -19.64
CA ALA A 195 -3.99 -18.91 -19.16
C ALA A 195 -2.84 -19.82 -19.62
N VAL A 196 -1.82 -19.21 -20.21
CA VAL A 196 -0.53 -19.86 -20.48
C VAL A 196 0.42 -19.47 -19.34
N LEU A 197 0.77 -20.43 -18.47
CA LEU A 197 1.57 -20.17 -17.26
C LEU A 197 3.09 -20.12 -17.50
N GLY A 198 3.52 -20.13 -18.75
CA GLY A 198 4.94 -20.07 -19.11
C GLY A 198 5.14 -19.55 -20.53
N VAL A 199 5.97 -18.51 -20.64
CA VAL A 199 6.42 -17.98 -21.93
C VAL A 199 7.88 -18.38 -22.11
N GLY A 200 8.22 -18.85 -23.31
CA GLY A 200 9.58 -19.27 -23.61
C GLY A 200 10.57 -18.14 -23.32
N ASN A 201 11.64 -18.45 -22.57
CA ASN A 201 12.68 -17.51 -22.17
C ASN A 201 12.26 -16.39 -21.18
N GLU A 202 11.16 -16.54 -20.45
CA GLU A 202 10.77 -15.63 -19.36
C GLU A 202 10.87 -16.33 -17.99
N GLY A 203 11.28 -15.58 -16.98
CA GLY A 203 11.00 -15.93 -15.59
C GLY A 203 9.60 -15.43 -15.23
N ARG A 204 8.84 -16.23 -14.49
CA ARG A 204 7.51 -15.89 -13.98
C ARG A 204 7.45 -16.21 -12.50
N ALA A 205 6.81 -15.33 -11.73
CA ALA A 205 6.52 -15.57 -10.33
C ALA A 205 5.12 -15.08 -9.99
N TYR A 206 4.54 -15.69 -8.96
CA TYR A 206 3.21 -15.39 -8.47
C TYR A 206 3.24 -15.39 -6.95
N VAL A 207 2.85 -14.27 -6.35
CA VAL A 207 2.76 -14.11 -4.90
C VAL A 207 1.38 -13.59 -4.53
N THR A 208 0.88 -14.02 -3.37
CA THR A 208 -0.38 -13.54 -2.83
C THR A 208 -0.22 -13.20 -1.36
N ALA A 209 -0.94 -12.19 -0.90
CA ALA A 209 -1.01 -11.84 0.51
C ALA A 209 -2.39 -11.32 0.89
N LEU A 210 -2.71 -11.42 2.18
CA LEU A 210 -3.91 -10.80 2.72
C LEU A 210 -3.56 -9.44 3.30
N VAL A 211 -4.31 -8.40 2.93
CA VAL A 211 -4.18 -7.08 3.53
C VAL A 211 -5.47 -6.69 4.26
N GLY A 212 -5.30 -5.99 5.37
CA GLY A 212 -6.39 -5.54 6.23
C GLY A 212 -6.35 -4.04 6.47
N LEU A 213 -7.52 -3.41 6.46
CA LEU A 213 -7.71 -2.02 6.87
C LEU A 213 -7.74 -1.94 8.40
N THR A 214 -6.82 -1.18 8.99
CA THR A 214 -6.68 -0.99 10.44
C THR A 214 -6.32 0.47 10.77
N GLY A 215 -6.20 0.79 12.06
CA GLY A 215 -5.74 2.11 12.51
C GLY A 215 -6.74 3.26 12.30
N GLY A 216 -8.01 2.92 12.07
CA GLY A 216 -9.13 3.85 12.19
C GLY A 216 -9.64 3.97 13.64
N ALA A 217 -10.80 4.60 13.82
CA ALA A 217 -11.49 4.64 15.11
C ALA A 217 -12.13 3.28 15.41
N THR A 218 -11.33 2.34 15.91
CA THR A 218 -11.75 0.94 16.15
C THR A 218 -12.93 0.85 17.14
N SER A 219 -12.92 1.72 18.15
CA SER A 219 -13.96 1.83 19.17
C SER A 219 -14.42 3.29 19.27
N PRO A 220 -15.22 3.81 18.32
CA PRO A 220 -15.68 5.21 18.33
C PRO A 220 -16.35 5.60 19.66
N PRO A 221 -16.33 6.90 20.05
CA PRO A 221 -17.02 7.32 21.24
C PRO A 221 -18.50 6.98 21.14
N ALA A 222 -19.07 6.46 22.23
CA ALA A 222 -20.50 6.16 22.30
C ALA A 222 -21.35 7.42 22.57
N ALA A 223 -20.72 8.47 23.12
CA ALA A 223 -21.35 9.77 23.35
C ALA A 223 -21.01 10.76 22.23
N ALA A 224 -21.91 11.72 22.01
CA ALA A 224 -21.67 12.83 21.07
C ALA A 224 -20.43 13.65 21.45
N LEU A 225 -20.29 13.94 22.75
CA LEU A 225 -19.14 14.58 23.35
C LEU A 225 -18.59 13.73 24.49
N THR A 226 -17.31 13.35 24.40
CA THR A 226 -16.59 12.66 25.46
C THR A 226 -15.38 13.50 25.91
N ALA A 227 -15.26 13.76 27.21
CA ALA A 227 -14.12 14.48 27.78
C ALA A 227 -13.51 13.70 28.96
N LEU A 228 -12.18 13.68 29.05
CA LEU A 228 -11.51 13.10 30.20
C LEU A 228 -11.69 13.96 31.46
N GLY A 229 -11.66 15.29 31.29
CA GLY A 229 -11.80 16.28 32.35
C GLY A 229 -13.24 16.73 32.61
N ARG A 230 -13.39 17.96 33.12
CA ARG A 230 -14.68 18.63 33.32
C ARG A 230 -15.20 19.19 31.99
N VAL A 231 -16.52 19.36 31.90
CA VAL A 231 -17.18 19.99 30.77
C VAL A 231 -18.03 21.15 31.26
N ALA A 232 -17.77 22.36 30.75
CA ALA A 232 -18.61 23.53 30.96
C ALA A 232 -19.14 24.03 29.61
N LEU A 233 -20.46 24.05 29.46
CA LEU A 233 -21.16 24.47 28.23
C LEU A 233 -21.93 25.77 28.49
N ALA A 234 -21.62 26.83 27.76
CA ALA A 234 -22.28 28.14 27.91
C ALA A 234 -23.56 28.32 27.07
N GLY A 235 -23.95 27.31 26.28
CA GLY A 235 -25.18 27.26 25.48
C GLY A 235 -25.04 26.31 24.30
N GLY A 236 -26.02 26.29 23.40
CA GLY A 236 -25.97 25.46 22.19
C GLY A 236 -26.80 24.16 22.27
N ALA A 237 -26.48 23.18 21.44
CA ALA A 237 -27.22 21.92 21.37
C ALA A 237 -26.31 20.70 21.16
N ILE A 238 -26.50 19.67 21.99
CA ILE A 238 -25.86 18.37 21.78
C ILE A 238 -26.95 17.29 21.74
N HIS A 239 -26.90 16.47 20.68
CA HIS A 239 -27.84 15.39 20.42
C HIS A 239 -27.11 14.05 20.32
N GLY A 240 -27.59 13.04 21.04
CA GLY A 240 -27.11 11.66 20.92
C GLY A 240 -27.68 10.76 22.01
N ASP A 241 -27.56 9.43 21.87
CA ASP A 241 -28.03 8.47 22.88
C ASP A 241 -27.46 8.77 24.27
N VAL A 242 -26.16 9.09 24.28
CA VAL A 242 -25.49 9.83 25.34
C VAL A 242 -25.01 11.13 24.71
N ALA A 243 -25.50 12.27 25.18
CA ALA A 243 -25.09 13.58 24.66
C ALA A 243 -23.69 13.95 25.17
N VAL A 244 -23.47 13.83 26.48
CA VAL A 244 -22.19 14.19 27.11
C VAL A 244 -21.74 13.10 28.07
N GLN A 245 -20.49 12.69 27.95
CA GLN A 245 -19.83 11.81 28.89
C GLN A 245 -18.51 12.44 29.36
N ALA A 246 -18.35 12.63 30.68
CA ALA A 246 -17.20 13.32 31.24
C ALA A 246 -16.61 12.54 32.44
N GLY A 247 -15.28 12.52 32.54
CA GLY A 247 -14.60 12.04 33.74
C GLY A 247 -14.78 13.00 34.93
N GLY A 248 -14.87 14.30 34.66
CA GLY A 248 -15.17 15.35 35.63
C GLY A 248 -16.64 15.76 35.70
N THR A 249 -16.90 16.90 36.35
CA THR A 249 -18.25 17.47 36.44
C THR A 249 -18.71 18.01 35.08
N VAL A 250 -20.03 18.03 34.87
CA VAL A 250 -20.66 18.67 33.71
C VAL A 250 -21.51 19.83 34.21
N SER A 251 -21.20 21.04 33.75
CA SER A 251 -21.93 22.28 34.03
C SER A 251 -22.52 22.82 32.74
N THR A 252 -23.79 23.21 32.76
CA THR A 252 -24.50 23.71 31.57
C THR A 252 -25.28 24.97 31.91
N ASP A 253 -25.16 25.97 31.05
CA ASP A 253 -26.07 27.12 31.05
C ASP A 253 -27.53 26.69 30.74
N PRO A 254 -28.56 27.37 31.27
CA PRO A 254 -29.96 27.06 30.96
C PRO A 254 -30.32 27.13 29.46
N SER A 255 -29.54 27.84 28.65
CA SER A 255 -29.71 27.88 27.19
C SER A 255 -29.20 26.62 26.47
N MET A 256 -28.55 25.71 27.19
CA MET A 256 -28.06 24.44 26.64
C MET A 256 -29.20 23.46 26.37
N THR A 257 -29.26 22.92 25.16
CA THR A 257 -30.20 21.86 24.78
C THR A 257 -29.48 20.53 24.68
N LEU A 258 -29.70 19.63 25.65
CA LEU A 258 -29.18 18.26 25.62
C LEU A 258 -30.32 17.29 25.34
N THR A 259 -30.30 16.66 24.17
CA THR A 259 -31.38 15.76 23.74
C THR A 259 -30.86 14.37 23.43
N ARG A 260 -31.70 13.37 23.69
CA ARG A 260 -31.43 11.98 23.34
C ARG A 260 -32.06 11.63 22.00
N SER A 261 -31.49 10.66 21.31
CA SER A 261 -32.14 10.08 20.13
C SER A 261 -33.48 9.44 20.56
N PRO A 262 -34.57 9.64 19.82
CA PRO A 262 -35.85 9.02 20.12
C PRO A 262 -35.72 7.49 20.22
N GLY A 263 -36.26 6.89 21.30
CA GLY A 263 -36.26 5.43 21.49
C GLY A 263 -34.96 4.84 22.07
N SER A 264 -33.96 5.67 22.40
CA SER A 264 -32.77 5.23 23.13
C SER A 264 -33.13 4.67 24.53
N PRO A 265 -32.55 3.52 24.95
CA PRO A 265 -32.81 2.94 26.26
C PRO A 265 -32.35 3.89 27.39
N GLY A 266 -32.86 3.67 28.61
CA GLY A 266 -32.90 4.62 29.75
C GLY A 266 -31.59 5.21 30.30
N SER A 267 -30.50 5.24 29.55
CA SER A 267 -29.30 6.02 29.87
C SER A 267 -29.62 7.52 29.95
N PRO A 268 -29.02 8.24 30.91
CA PRO A 268 -29.15 9.69 30.99
C PRO A 268 -28.45 10.35 29.79
N ALA A 269 -28.94 11.51 29.36
CA ALA A 269 -28.29 12.31 28.31
C ALA A 269 -26.88 12.76 28.73
N VAL A 270 -26.64 12.87 30.05
CA VAL A 270 -25.37 13.30 30.64
C VAL A 270 -24.86 12.23 31.59
N LEU A 271 -23.64 11.77 31.35
CA LEU A 271 -22.85 10.90 32.23
C LEU A 271 -21.68 11.70 32.79
N ALA A 272 -21.90 12.38 33.92
CA ALA A 272 -20.88 13.15 34.61
C ALA A 272 -20.08 12.31 35.63
N SER A 273 -18.92 12.81 36.04
CA SER A 273 -18.07 12.28 37.10
C SER A 273 -17.76 10.78 36.95
N GLN A 274 -17.52 10.33 35.73
CA GLN A 274 -17.31 8.92 35.41
C GLN A 274 -15.93 8.46 35.86
N ALA A 275 -15.85 7.73 36.97
CA ALA A 275 -14.61 7.22 37.53
C ALA A 275 -13.78 6.37 36.54
N ALA A 276 -14.46 5.63 35.66
CA ALA A 276 -13.81 4.83 34.62
C ALA A 276 -13.08 5.68 33.56
N LEU A 277 -13.55 6.91 33.31
CA LEU A 277 -12.87 7.87 32.44
C LEU A 277 -11.80 8.63 33.21
N SER A 278 -12.13 9.20 34.38
CA SER A 278 -11.18 10.02 35.14
C SER A 278 -9.96 9.24 35.65
N ALA A 279 -10.01 7.91 35.68
CA ALA A 279 -8.88 7.05 36.01
C ALA A 279 -7.91 6.79 34.84
N LEU A 280 -8.29 7.13 33.61
CA LEU A 280 -7.44 6.94 32.44
C LEU A 280 -6.41 8.07 32.34
N SER A 281 -5.18 7.73 31.92
CA SER A 281 -4.26 8.74 31.40
C SER A 281 -4.73 9.20 30.01
N PRO A 282 -4.31 10.39 29.54
CA PRO A 282 -4.66 10.88 28.20
C PRO A 282 -4.31 9.86 27.10
N GLU A 283 -3.12 9.27 27.20
CA GLU A 283 -2.68 8.24 26.27
C GLU A 283 -3.53 6.94 26.33
N ARG A 284 -4.02 6.56 27.51
CA ARG A 284 -4.96 5.42 27.64
C ARG A 284 -6.34 5.76 27.09
N PHE A 285 -6.78 7.01 27.23
CA PHE A 285 -8.00 7.50 26.61
C PHE A 285 -7.89 7.50 25.09
N PHE A 286 -6.76 7.92 24.52
CA PHE A 286 -6.45 7.78 23.09
C PHE A 286 -6.48 6.31 22.66
N ALA A 287 -5.77 5.44 23.38
CA ALA A 287 -5.71 4.03 23.05
C ALA A 287 -7.09 3.32 23.14
N ALA A 288 -7.96 3.73 24.06
CA ALA A 288 -9.32 3.21 24.15
C ALA A 288 -10.15 3.51 22.88
N GLN A 289 -9.86 4.64 22.23
CA GLN A 289 -10.57 5.11 21.04
C GLN A 289 -10.05 4.44 19.76
N PHE A 290 -8.73 4.36 19.61
CA PHE A 290 -8.09 3.97 18.35
C PHE A 290 -7.51 2.55 18.36
N ASN A 291 -7.40 1.92 19.54
CA ASN A 291 -6.64 0.68 19.75
C ASN A 291 -5.17 0.78 19.32
N LEU A 292 -4.62 2.00 19.39
CA LEU A 292 -3.24 2.35 19.07
C LEU A 292 -2.77 3.44 20.04
N TRP A 293 -1.48 3.46 20.33
CA TRP A 293 -0.85 4.60 20.99
C TRP A 293 -0.81 5.80 20.03
N SER A 294 -0.91 7.01 20.55
CA SER A 294 -0.96 8.28 19.80
C SER A 294 0.17 8.38 18.77
N GLN A 295 1.40 8.06 19.19
CA GLN A 295 2.55 8.11 18.30
C GLN A 295 2.53 7.02 17.23
N THR A 296 2.03 5.82 17.55
CA THR A 296 1.85 4.75 16.56
C THR A 296 0.75 5.11 15.55
N PHE A 297 -0.33 5.74 16.01
CA PHE A 297 -1.38 6.26 15.15
C PHE A 297 -0.86 7.36 14.22
N ARG A 298 -0.01 8.27 14.71
CA ARG A 298 0.64 9.30 13.88
C ARG A 298 1.57 8.71 12.82
N GLN A 299 2.27 7.63 13.14
CA GLN A 299 3.25 6.97 12.27
C GLN A 299 2.66 5.92 11.32
N GLN A 300 1.35 5.65 11.40
CA GLN A 300 0.74 4.64 10.55
C GLN A 300 0.84 5.04 9.05
N PRO A 301 0.93 4.06 8.12
CA PRO A 301 1.18 4.35 6.71
C PRO A 301 0.22 5.34 6.05
N ALA A 302 -1.08 5.29 6.42
CA ALA A 302 -2.08 6.18 5.86
C ALA A 302 -2.27 7.48 6.65
N ALA A 303 -1.62 7.72 7.79
CA ALA A 303 -1.77 9.00 8.49
C ALA A 303 -1.24 10.17 7.64
N VAL A 304 -1.99 11.25 7.64
CA VAL A 304 -1.63 12.49 6.96
C VAL A 304 -1.30 13.51 8.02
N VAL A 305 -0.01 13.80 8.17
CA VAL A 305 0.46 14.82 9.11
C VAL A 305 0.37 16.19 8.44
N LEU A 306 -0.33 17.11 9.10
CA LEU A 306 -0.34 18.53 8.81
C LEU A 306 0.44 19.23 9.94
N ASP A 307 1.63 19.73 9.61
CA ASP A 307 2.47 20.44 10.58
C ASP A 307 1.96 21.88 10.76
N CYS A 308 1.44 22.16 11.96
CA CYS A 308 0.88 23.44 12.38
C CYS A 308 1.57 23.94 13.66
N SER A 309 2.76 23.41 13.95
CA SER A 309 3.49 23.66 15.20
C SER A 309 4.11 25.05 15.24
N SER A 310 4.50 25.57 14.07
CA SER A 310 5.10 26.91 13.89
C SER A 310 4.08 28.00 13.53
N SER A 311 2.95 27.61 12.94
CA SER A 311 1.82 28.49 12.61
C SER A 311 0.53 27.69 12.62
N SER A 312 -0.53 28.21 13.25
CA SER A 312 -1.86 27.58 13.24
C SER A 312 -2.31 27.32 11.79
N CYS A 313 -2.80 26.12 11.52
CA CYS A 313 -3.40 25.81 10.22
C CYS A 313 -4.83 26.35 10.15
N ASP A 314 -5.25 26.73 8.95
CA ASP A 314 -6.60 27.23 8.67
C ASP A 314 -7.53 26.13 8.11
N ALA A 315 -8.84 26.44 8.08
CA ALA A 315 -9.84 25.49 7.61
C ALA A 315 -9.71 25.21 6.10
N ALA A 316 -9.23 26.17 5.31
CA ALA A 316 -9.04 25.99 3.87
C ALA A 316 -7.95 24.95 3.57
N THR A 317 -6.81 25.05 4.24
CA THR A 317 -5.68 24.12 4.14
C THR A 317 -6.09 22.72 4.60
N LEU A 318 -6.83 22.63 5.71
CA LEU A 318 -7.37 21.37 6.20
C LEU A 318 -8.31 20.72 5.17
N ARG A 319 -9.28 21.48 4.63
CA ARG A 319 -10.23 20.99 3.62
C ARG A 319 -9.52 20.51 2.36
N GLN A 320 -8.52 21.26 1.87
CA GLN A 320 -7.71 20.84 0.72
C GLN A 320 -6.95 19.54 1.03
N ARG A 321 -6.34 19.43 2.20
CA ARG A 321 -5.58 18.24 2.59
C ARG A 321 -6.46 17.01 2.69
N ILE A 322 -7.65 17.12 3.26
CA ILE A 322 -8.67 16.07 3.32
C ILE A 322 -9.11 15.67 1.93
N ALA A 323 -9.42 16.64 1.07
CA ALA A 323 -9.91 16.38 -0.29
C ALA A 323 -8.90 15.57 -1.12
N LEU A 324 -7.60 15.79 -0.92
CA LEU A 324 -6.52 15.05 -1.58
C LEU A 324 -6.23 13.66 -0.97
N ASN A 325 -6.78 13.36 0.22
CA ASN A 325 -6.46 12.16 0.98
C ASN A 325 -7.72 11.43 1.48
N PRO A 326 -8.62 10.99 0.58
CA PRO A 326 -9.85 10.34 0.97
C PRO A 326 -9.61 9.02 1.71
N GLY A 327 -10.34 8.80 2.82
CA GLY A 327 -10.27 7.58 3.63
C GLY A 327 -9.01 7.46 4.51
N ARG A 328 -8.25 8.55 4.65
CA ARG A 328 -7.02 8.61 5.46
C ARG A 328 -7.25 9.46 6.72
N PRO A 329 -6.72 9.04 7.88
CA PRO A 329 -6.77 9.86 9.09
C PRO A 329 -5.88 11.10 8.95
N ILE A 330 -6.35 12.23 9.47
CA ILE A 330 -5.62 13.49 9.50
C ILE A 330 -5.09 13.73 10.91
N TRP A 331 -3.79 13.98 11.00
CA TRP A 331 -3.09 14.37 12.23
C TRP A 331 -2.64 15.81 12.09
N VAL A 332 -3.22 16.71 12.87
CA VAL A 332 -2.83 18.12 12.95
C VAL A 332 -1.86 18.27 14.11
N ASP A 333 -0.59 18.53 13.79
CA ASP A 333 0.49 18.70 14.74
C ASP A 333 0.59 20.19 15.14
N GLY A 334 -0.22 20.60 16.11
CA GLY A 334 -0.37 21.98 16.56
C GLY A 334 -1.84 22.40 16.68
N SER A 335 -2.06 23.72 16.73
CA SER A 335 -3.41 24.29 16.80
C SER A 335 -4.06 24.39 15.41
N LEU A 336 -5.40 24.32 15.40
CA LEU A 336 -6.24 24.43 14.22
C LEU A 336 -7.21 25.60 14.35
N ALA A 337 -7.26 26.47 13.35
CA ALA A 337 -8.25 27.52 13.23
C ALA A 337 -9.32 27.12 12.20
N ILE A 338 -10.58 27.07 12.64
CA ILE A 338 -11.76 26.95 11.78
C ILE A 338 -12.27 28.35 11.50
N ASP A 339 -11.57 29.02 10.57
CA ASP A 339 -11.66 30.45 10.29
C ASP A 339 -12.50 30.80 9.05
N SER A 340 -12.95 29.78 8.33
CA SER A 340 -13.74 29.90 7.12
C SER A 340 -14.81 28.82 7.07
N GLY A 341 -15.99 29.21 6.58
CA GLY A 341 -17.17 28.36 6.50
C GLY A 341 -17.04 27.14 5.59
N GLY A 342 -18.07 26.30 5.62
CA GLY A 342 -18.20 25.11 4.78
C GLY A 342 -17.80 23.79 5.44
N ASN A 343 -18.07 22.70 4.73
CA ASN A 343 -17.97 21.36 5.31
C ASN A 343 -16.53 20.84 5.35
N ILE A 344 -16.12 20.33 6.51
CA ILE A 344 -14.90 19.55 6.72
C ILE A 344 -15.31 18.07 6.71
N GLY A 345 -15.10 17.41 5.56
CA GLY A 345 -15.64 16.08 5.30
C GLY A 345 -17.07 16.12 4.76
N SER A 346 -17.70 14.95 4.70
CA SER A 346 -19.11 14.81 4.32
C SER A 346 -19.71 13.55 4.96
N ALA A 347 -21.04 13.40 4.91
CA ALA A 347 -21.68 12.18 5.37
C ALA A 347 -21.11 10.93 4.67
N ASP A 348 -20.87 10.98 3.35
CA ASP A 348 -20.37 9.87 2.54
C ASP A 348 -18.85 9.66 2.57
N SER A 349 -18.11 10.65 3.06
CA SER A 349 -16.67 10.56 3.27
C SER A 349 -16.33 11.33 4.55
N PRO A 350 -16.62 10.73 5.72
CA PRO A 350 -16.37 11.38 7.00
C PRO A 350 -14.88 11.44 7.29
N VAL A 351 -14.50 12.37 8.16
CA VAL A 351 -13.09 12.67 8.48
C VAL A 351 -12.76 12.19 9.88
N LEU A 352 -11.62 11.51 10.01
CA LEU A 352 -10.99 11.25 11.29
C LEU A 352 -9.90 12.29 11.52
N LEU A 353 -10.14 13.22 12.44
CA LEU A 353 -9.29 14.36 12.70
C LEU A 353 -8.74 14.29 14.12
N VAL A 354 -7.42 14.19 14.26
CA VAL A 354 -6.72 14.30 15.54
C VAL A 354 -5.97 15.63 15.55
N VAL A 355 -6.17 16.45 16.58
CA VAL A 355 -5.52 17.75 16.76
C VAL A 355 -4.74 17.73 18.08
N THR A 356 -3.44 17.99 18.02
CA THR A 356 -2.59 17.97 19.23
C THR A 356 -2.72 19.25 20.06
N GLY A 357 -3.02 20.38 19.41
CA GLY A 357 -3.23 21.68 20.06
C GLY A 357 -4.71 22.06 20.23
N SER A 358 -4.95 23.36 20.40
CA SER A 358 -6.29 23.92 20.53
C SER A 358 -7.00 24.03 19.17
N VAL A 359 -8.35 23.96 19.20
CA VAL A 359 -9.20 24.21 18.02
C VAL A 359 -9.94 25.53 18.23
N ALA A 360 -9.63 26.55 17.45
CA ALA A 360 -10.31 27.84 17.52
C ALA A 360 -11.36 27.95 16.42
N VAL A 361 -12.64 28.18 16.76
CA VAL A 361 -13.72 28.31 15.78
C VAL A 361 -14.17 29.76 15.69
N THR A 362 -14.00 30.39 14.53
CA THR A 362 -14.49 31.75 14.26
C THR A 362 -15.52 31.80 13.14
N ALA A 363 -15.57 30.79 12.27
CA ALA A 363 -16.62 30.63 11.27
C ALA A 363 -17.78 29.78 11.82
N SER A 364 -18.95 30.40 11.98
CA SER A 364 -20.13 29.76 12.57
C SER A 364 -20.89 28.82 11.63
N ASP A 365 -20.56 28.81 10.33
CA ASP A 365 -21.15 27.96 9.28
C ASP A 365 -20.22 26.82 8.83
N ALA A 366 -19.12 26.59 9.57
CA ALA A 366 -18.24 25.45 9.33
C ALA A 366 -18.75 24.20 10.07
N THR A 367 -18.97 23.11 9.35
CA THR A 367 -19.46 21.85 9.92
C THR A 367 -18.46 20.72 9.69
N ILE A 368 -18.06 20.04 10.76
CA ILE A 368 -17.24 18.83 10.69
C ILE A 368 -18.14 17.61 10.58
N HIS A 369 -17.95 16.80 9.55
CA HIS A 369 -18.61 15.49 9.40
C HIS A 369 -17.59 14.39 9.75
N GLY A 370 -17.60 13.90 10.99
CA GLY A 370 -16.56 12.97 11.41
C GLY A 370 -16.37 12.81 12.91
N LEU A 371 -15.19 12.31 13.27
CA LEU A 371 -14.71 12.25 14.65
C LEU A 371 -13.56 13.26 14.80
N LEU A 372 -13.77 14.23 15.69
CA LEU A 372 -12.75 15.19 16.13
C LEU A 372 -12.18 14.71 17.47
N TYR A 373 -10.88 14.47 17.51
CA TYR A 373 -10.15 14.13 18.72
C TYR A 373 -9.14 15.24 19.04
N VAL A 374 -9.17 15.76 20.25
CA VAL A 374 -8.36 16.91 20.69
C VAL A 374 -7.50 16.51 21.89
N GLN A 375 -6.18 16.68 21.79
CA GLN A 375 -5.24 16.26 22.84
C GLN A 375 -4.90 17.34 23.88
N THR A 376 -5.28 18.61 23.64
CA THR A 376 -4.97 19.66 24.63
C THR A 376 -5.71 19.43 25.95
N ALA A 377 -5.01 19.71 27.05
CA ALA A 377 -5.52 19.60 28.42
C ALA A 377 -6.55 20.69 28.76
N ASP A 378 -6.43 21.85 28.12
CA ASP A 378 -7.39 22.94 28.21
C ASP A 378 -7.78 23.34 26.79
N TRP A 379 -9.02 23.06 26.42
CA TRP A 379 -9.60 23.54 25.16
C TRP A 379 -10.62 24.64 25.46
N PRO A 380 -10.20 25.92 25.43
CA PRO A 380 -11.14 27.03 25.42
C PRO A 380 -11.71 27.16 24.02
N ASP A 381 -12.91 26.62 23.80
CA ASP A 381 -13.65 26.85 22.57
C ASP A 381 -14.51 28.10 22.74
N ALA A 382 -14.11 29.20 22.12
CA ALA A 382 -14.87 30.45 22.18
C ALA A 382 -15.98 30.54 21.09
N GLY A 383 -16.19 29.49 20.29
CA GLY A 383 -17.00 29.55 19.07
C GLY A 383 -18.27 28.70 19.06
N ALA A 384 -18.93 28.67 17.90
CA ALA A 384 -20.09 27.85 17.59
C ALA A 384 -19.66 26.58 16.83
N LEU A 385 -18.83 25.74 17.48
CA LEU A 385 -18.35 24.50 16.89
C LEU A 385 -19.52 23.63 16.41
N GLN A 386 -19.56 23.29 15.12
CA GLN A 386 -20.57 22.39 14.57
C GLN A 386 -19.96 21.05 14.16
N VAL A 387 -20.51 19.95 14.70
CA VAL A 387 -20.06 18.58 14.41
C VAL A 387 -21.25 17.67 14.16
N GLN A 388 -21.24 16.99 13.01
CA GLN A 388 -22.05 15.82 12.75
C GLN A 388 -21.16 14.58 12.91
N GLY A 389 -21.34 13.85 14.01
CA GLY A 389 -20.47 12.77 14.43
C GLY A 389 -20.12 12.87 15.91
N ALA A 390 -18.83 12.81 16.26
CA ALA A 390 -18.41 12.73 17.66
C ALA A 390 -17.19 13.60 17.95
N VAL A 391 -17.08 14.04 19.21
CA VAL A 391 -15.96 14.81 19.73
C VAL A 391 -15.38 14.10 20.95
N ALA A 392 -14.06 13.95 21.00
CA ALA A 392 -13.32 13.40 22.12
C ALA A 392 -12.20 14.36 22.55
N VAL A 393 -12.07 14.64 23.84
CA VAL A 393 -11.12 15.63 24.38
C VAL A 393 -10.34 15.01 25.55
N GLU A 394 -9.01 15.09 25.51
CA GLU A 394 -8.12 14.57 26.58
C GLU A 394 -8.14 15.41 27.86
N GLY A 395 -8.67 16.63 27.80
CA GLY A 395 -8.63 17.61 28.88
C GLY A 395 -10.00 18.08 29.38
N ASP A 396 -9.96 19.24 30.03
CA ASP A 396 -11.11 20.05 30.35
C ASP A 396 -11.63 20.77 29.09
N LEU A 397 -12.95 20.82 28.96
CA LEU A 397 -13.62 21.55 27.89
C LEU A 397 -14.41 22.72 28.48
N ASP A 398 -13.98 23.93 28.15
CA ASP A 398 -14.70 25.17 28.37
C ASP A 398 -15.15 25.70 27.02
N THR A 399 -16.40 25.42 26.63
CA THR A 399 -16.90 25.78 25.30
C THR A 399 -18.07 26.76 25.37
N GLY A 400 -18.15 27.60 24.33
CA GLY A 400 -19.22 28.55 24.09
C GLY A 400 -20.55 27.87 23.74
N THR A 401 -20.88 27.80 22.45
CA THR A 401 -22.21 27.39 21.98
C THR A 401 -22.18 26.22 20.97
N PRO A 402 -21.61 25.06 21.35
CA PRO A 402 -21.42 23.95 20.42
C PRO A 402 -22.75 23.40 19.88
N GLN A 403 -22.70 22.92 18.64
CA GLN A 403 -23.77 22.20 17.94
C GLN A 403 -23.24 20.82 17.53
N ILE A 404 -23.40 19.82 18.40
CA ILE A 404 -22.88 18.46 18.15
C ILE A 404 -24.05 17.49 18.01
N ALA A 405 -24.20 16.89 16.83
CA ALA A 405 -25.20 15.85 16.58
C ALA A 405 -24.50 14.52 16.32
N TYR A 406 -24.71 13.54 17.20
CA TYR A 406 -24.20 12.20 17.02
C TYR A 406 -24.90 11.50 15.86
N ASP A 407 -24.12 11.10 14.85
CA ASP A 407 -24.58 10.30 13.73
C ASP A 407 -23.93 8.91 13.79
N PRO A 408 -24.67 7.87 14.25
CA PRO A 408 -24.13 6.53 14.39
C PRO A 408 -23.78 5.90 13.03
N ALA A 409 -24.49 6.24 11.95
CA ALA A 409 -24.22 5.70 10.63
C ALA A 409 -22.93 6.29 10.06
N LEU A 410 -22.71 7.59 10.24
CA LEU A 410 -21.48 8.29 9.88
C LEU A 410 -20.29 7.76 10.67
N ILE A 411 -20.43 7.60 11.99
CA ILE A 411 -19.37 7.08 12.86
C ILE A 411 -19.03 5.62 12.52
N ASN A 412 -20.04 4.79 12.24
CA ASN A 412 -19.81 3.42 11.78
C ASN A 412 -19.10 3.37 10.43
N ARG A 413 -19.50 4.22 9.47
CA ARG A 413 -18.83 4.38 8.18
C ARG A 413 -17.37 4.78 8.37
N LEU A 414 -17.10 5.78 9.20
CA LEU A 414 -15.75 6.24 9.52
C LEU A 414 -14.87 5.10 10.05
N ARG A 415 -15.37 4.31 11.00
CA ARG A 415 -14.69 3.13 11.56
C ARG A 415 -14.33 2.10 10.48
N LEU A 416 -15.20 1.89 9.50
CA LEU A 416 -15.06 0.83 8.51
C LEU A 416 -14.30 1.24 7.24
N SER A 417 -14.20 2.54 6.93
CA SER A 417 -13.59 3.03 5.68
C SER A 417 -12.30 3.83 5.85
N THR A 418 -11.93 4.19 7.09
CA THR A 418 -10.78 5.06 7.38
C THR A 418 -9.65 4.28 8.05
N GLY A 419 -8.42 4.52 7.62
CA GLY A 419 -7.22 3.91 8.22
C GLY A 419 -6.19 3.45 7.19
N SER A 420 -5.25 2.64 7.65
CA SER A 420 -4.15 2.08 6.88
C SER A 420 -4.42 0.64 6.47
N PHE A 421 -4.18 0.31 5.20
CA PHE A 421 -3.99 -1.06 4.78
C PHE A 421 -2.63 -1.56 5.25
N VAL A 422 -2.60 -2.72 5.89
CA VAL A 422 -1.38 -3.41 6.33
C VAL A 422 -1.43 -4.87 5.91
N LEU A 423 -0.28 -5.52 5.78
CA LEU A 423 -0.22 -6.98 5.64
C LEU A 423 -0.78 -7.63 6.91
N VAL A 424 -1.61 -8.66 6.76
CA VAL A 424 -2.13 -9.42 7.90
C VAL A 424 -1.04 -10.36 8.41
N PRO A 425 -0.54 -10.18 9.66
CA PRO A 425 0.50 -11.04 10.21
C PRO A 425 0.04 -12.50 10.28
N GLY A 426 0.92 -13.42 9.90
CA GLY A 426 0.60 -14.85 9.85
C GLY A 426 -0.25 -15.28 8.65
N SER A 427 -0.61 -14.37 7.74
CA SER A 427 -1.15 -14.77 6.44
C SER A 427 -0.09 -15.54 5.64
N TRP A 428 -0.49 -16.62 5.00
CA TRP A 428 0.41 -17.44 4.20
C TRP A 428 0.70 -16.75 2.86
N HIS A 429 1.98 -16.59 2.51
CA HIS A 429 2.37 -16.26 1.15
C HIS A 429 2.37 -17.55 0.33
N ASP A 430 1.40 -17.70 -0.56
CA ASP A 430 1.37 -18.84 -1.47
C ASP A 430 2.28 -18.56 -2.68
N PHE A 431 3.19 -19.48 -2.95
CA PHE A 431 4.08 -19.48 -4.11
C PHE A 431 3.60 -20.59 -5.05
N TYR A 432 2.77 -20.23 -6.03
CA TYR A 432 2.32 -21.21 -7.03
C TYR A 432 3.32 -21.25 -8.20
N PRO A 433 3.75 -22.43 -8.66
CA PRO A 433 4.58 -22.57 -9.85
C PRO A 433 3.89 -22.11 -11.14
#